data_AF-A0A8B7E079-F1
#
_entry.id   AF-A0A8B7E079-F1
#
_cell.length_a   1.000
_cell.length_b   1.000
_cell.length_c   1.000
_cell.angle_alpha   90.00
_cell.angle_beta   90.00
_cell.angle_gamma   90.00
#
_symmetry.space_group_name_H-M   'P 1'
#
loop_
_entity.id
_entity.type
_entity.pdbx_description
1 polymer ?
#
loop_
_entity_poly.entity_id
_entity_poly.type
_entity_poly.pdbx_seq_one_letter_code
_entity_poly.pdbx_strand_id
1 'polypeptide(L)'
;MSLNASGISHSVVTMIQSTSCIYGGSNVIEIPMKLSFENTAKKPWNLYQTVRKNFTKSCKKSIINQIKDLESYGRGIYWDNVKSHIYLCKNKHVESNRAACYTSKDNGIKWAALDLSVGSVLGHDVLNRDLYAVHRNQKLYLKFHSTYNTWLAITNEEFKNNVLANIDWKRLKTLDSYFDQEVTFGTHYWMGNDNGLYFRESTDGIWLQRAKWIV
;
A
#
# COMPACT_ATOMS: atom_id res chain seq x y z
N MET A 1 39.55 46.10 26.15
CA MET A 1 40.11 45.55 24.89
C MET A 1 39.05 44.65 24.28
N SER A 2 38.25 45.18 23.36
CA SER A 2 37.13 44.46 22.73
C SER A 2 37.61 43.86 21.42
N LEU A 3 37.75 42.53 21.38
CA LEU A 3 37.90 41.77 20.15
C LEU A 3 36.52 41.70 19.47
N ASN A 4 36.25 42.64 18.58
CA ASN A 4 35.17 42.50 17.60
C ASN A 4 35.64 41.49 16.55
N ALA A 5 35.26 40.22 16.72
CA ALA A 5 35.38 39.24 15.66
C ALA A 5 34.24 39.46 14.66
N SER A 6 34.58 39.87 13.44
CA SER A 6 33.68 39.79 12.29
C SER A 6 33.31 38.32 12.12
N GLY A 7 32.05 37.98 12.42
CA GLY A 7 31.56 36.61 12.34
C GLY A 7 31.77 36.05 10.94
N ILE A 8 32.45 34.91 10.83
CA ILE A 8 32.56 34.20 9.56
C ILE A 8 31.20 33.56 9.29
N SER A 9 30.54 34.00 8.22
CA SER A 9 29.26 33.43 7.78
C SER A 9 29.54 32.17 6.97
N HIS A 10 29.16 31.01 7.50
CA HIS A 10 29.20 29.73 6.79
C HIS A 10 27.77 29.36 6.35
N SER A 11 27.59 29.02 5.07
CA SER A 11 26.32 28.52 4.54
C SER A 11 26.47 27.07 4.07
N VAL A 12 25.48 26.24 4.43
CA VAL A 12 25.36 24.86 3.93
C VAL A 12 24.09 24.82 3.08
N VAL A 13 24.25 24.60 1.78
CA VAL A 13 23.14 24.42 0.83
C VAL A 13 23.01 22.93 0.54
N THR A 14 21.84 22.37 0.82
CA THR A 14 21.52 20.96 0.54
C THR A 14 20.31 20.88 -0.39
N MET A 15 20.36 19.98 -1.36
CA MET A 15 19.25 19.68 -2.27
C MET A 15 18.65 18.34 -1.91
N ILE A 16 17.36 18.33 -1.60
CA ILE A 16 16.61 17.11 -1.31
C ILE A 16 15.79 16.76 -2.55
N GLN A 17 16.18 15.72 -3.27
CA GLN A 17 15.34 15.13 -4.33
C GLN A 17 14.25 14.27 -3.68
N SER A 18 13.07 14.85 -3.51
CA SER A 18 11.88 14.13 -3.02
C SER A 18 11.12 13.55 -4.21
N THR A 19 11.26 12.25 -4.46
CA THR A 19 10.68 11.57 -5.64
C THR A 19 9.20 11.18 -5.50
N SER A 20 8.61 11.27 -4.32
CA SER A 20 7.15 11.14 -4.18
C SER A 20 6.68 11.74 -2.86
N CYS A 21 5.66 12.58 -2.93
CA CYS A 21 4.95 13.05 -1.74
C CYS A 21 3.49 12.70 -1.91
N ILE A 22 3.10 11.57 -1.34
CA ILE A 22 1.75 11.03 -1.48
C ILE A 22 0.88 11.52 -0.32
N TYR A 23 1.45 11.75 0.87
CA TYR A 23 0.79 12.41 1.99
C TYR A 23 1.76 13.36 2.71
N GLY A 24 1.25 14.54 3.08
CA GLY A 24 2.04 15.57 3.76
C GLY A 24 2.62 15.04 5.06
N GLY A 25 3.95 15.11 5.18
CA GLY A 25 4.68 14.75 6.39
C GLY A 25 5.57 15.91 6.84
N SER A 26 5.76 16.04 8.14
CA SER A 26 6.81 16.88 8.73
C SER A 26 8.10 16.07 8.77
N ASN A 27 9.09 16.50 8.01
CA ASN A 27 10.42 15.91 8.07
C ASN A 27 11.37 16.86 8.80
N VAL A 28 12.36 16.29 9.48
CA VAL A 28 13.38 17.03 10.22
C VAL A 28 14.73 16.68 9.61
N ILE A 29 15.48 17.70 9.19
CA ILE A 29 16.91 17.55 8.93
C ILE A 29 17.66 17.98 10.19
N GLU A 30 18.55 17.11 10.63
CA GLU A 30 19.51 17.39 11.69
C GLU A 30 20.92 17.42 11.10
N ILE A 31 21.62 18.54 11.25
CA ILE A 31 23.01 18.70 10.81
C ILE A 31 23.88 18.82 12.06
N PRO A 32 24.63 17.77 12.44
CA PRO A 32 25.60 17.87 13.51
C PRO A 32 26.82 18.68 13.03
N MET A 33 27.25 19.62 13.85
CA MET A 33 28.39 20.51 13.58
C MET A 33 29.40 20.43 14.74
N LYS A 34 30.68 20.50 14.39
CA LYS A 34 31.78 20.64 15.34
C LYS A 34 32.55 21.91 15.01
N LEU A 35 32.64 22.82 15.97
CA LEU A 35 33.49 24.00 15.93
C LEU A 35 34.74 23.72 16.74
N SER A 36 35.91 23.83 16.12
CA SER A 36 37.20 23.64 16.78
C SER A 36 38.04 24.90 16.66
N PHE A 37 38.63 25.32 17.78
CA PHE A 37 39.55 26.45 17.85
C PHE A 37 40.82 26.01 18.57
N GLU A 38 41.97 26.45 18.08
CA GLU A 38 43.25 26.27 18.75
C GLU A 38 43.83 27.66 19.02
N ASN A 39 44.10 27.96 20.29
CA ASN A 39 44.68 29.23 20.67
C ASN A 39 46.19 29.27 20.37
N THR A 40 46.80 30.43 20.54
CA THR A 40 48.26 30.62 20.34
C THR A 40 49.13 29.76 21.26
N ALA A 41 48.57 29.24 22.36
CA ALA A 41 49.23 28.31 23.27
C ALA A 41 49.00 26.82 22.89
N LYS A 42 48.50 26.53 21.68
CA LYS A 42 48.18 25.19 21.17
C LYS A 42 47.16 24.42 22.02
N LYS A 43 46.32 25.13 22.77
CA LYS A 43 45.25 24.50 23.55
C LYS A 43 44.00 24.40 22.68
N PRO A 44 43.52 23.18 22.37
CA PRO A 44 42.32 23.00 21.58
C PRO A 44 41.07 23.23 22.42
N TRP A 45 40.06 23.80 21.78
CA TRP A 45 38.69 23.95 22.28
C TRP A 45 37.74 23.41 21.21
N ASN A 46 36.74 22.63 21.62
CA ASN A 46 35.75 22.05 20.72
C ASN A 46 34.33 22.34 21.25
N LEU A 47 33.43 22.72 20.37
CA LEU A 47 32.00 22.86 20.62
C LEU A 47 31.23 22.00 19.62
N TYR A 48 30.29 21.20 20.12
CA TYR A 48 29.39 20.41 19.30
C TYR A 48 28.00 21.04 19.34
N GLN A 49 27.40 21.24 18.18
CA GLN A 49 26.07 21.81 18.06
C GLN A 49 25.31 21.13 16.93
N THR A 50 24.00 20.93 17.11
CA THR A 50 23.14 20.38 16.06
C THR A 50 22.19 21.46 15.57
N VAL A 51 22.21 21.73 14.27
CA VAL A 51 21.23 22.60 13.63
C VAL A 51 20.07 21.74 13.15
N ARG A 52 18.86 22.07 13.62
CA ARG A 52 17.63 21.38 13.26
C ARG A 52 16.79 22.26 12.34
N LYS A 53 16.35 21.72 11.20
CA LYS A 53 15.39 22.39 10.33
C LYS A 53 14.20 21.49 10.06
N ASN A 54 13.04 21.93 10.50
CA ASN A 54 11.76 21.29 10.19
C ASN A 54 11.26 21.82 8.86
N PHE A 55 10.76 20.93 8.01
CA PHE A 55 10.05 21.31 6.80
C PHE A 55 8.76 20.50 6.69
N THR A 56 7.67 21.25 6.54
CA THR A 56 6.34 20.72 6.30
C THR A 56 6.07 20.80 4.81
N LYS A 57 5.86 19.65 4.16
CA LYS A 57 5.48 19.62 2.75
C LYS A 57 3.96 19.53 2.66
N SER A 58 3.32 20.60 2.17
CA SER A 58 1.90 20.55 1.77
C SER A 58 1.82 19.89 0.39
N CYS A 59 1.32 18.67 0.34
CA CYS A 59 1.18 17.92 -0.90
C CYS A 59 -0.29 17.94 -1.30
N LYS A 60 -0.58 18.46 -2.51
CA LYS A 60 -1.89 18.29 -3.13
C LYS A 60 -2.11 16.79 -3.29
N LYS A 61 -3.24 16.27 -2.80
CA LYS A 61 -3.68 14.90 -3.07
C LYS A 61 -3.71 14.70 -4.58
N SER A 62 -2.68 14.08 -5.12
CA SER A 62 -2.74 13.56 -6.47
C SER A 62 -3.74 12.42 -6.42
N ILE A 63 -4.90 12.61 -7.04
CA ILE A 63 -5.75 11.50 -7.42
C ILE A 63 -4.90 10.73 -8.44
N ILE A 64 -4.19 9.72 -7.96
CA ILE A 64 -3.37 8.86 -8.81
C ILE A 64 -4.36 8.23 -9.78
N ASN A 65 -4.30 8.65 -11.06
CA ASN A 65 -4.94 7.94 -12.15
C ASN A 65 -4.21 6.59 -12.32
N GLN A 66 -4.50 5.64 -11.45
CA GLN A 66 -3.99 4.27 -11.43
C GLN A 66 -4.67 3.43 -12.52
N ILE A 67 -4.46 3.75 -13.80
CA ILE A 67 -4.91 2.87 -14.88
C ILE A 67 -3.79 1.92 -15.36
N LYS A 68 -2.54 2.13 -14.93
CA LYS A 68 -1.40 1.32 -15.39
C LYS A 68 -1.02 0.11 -14.52
N ASP A 69 -1.51 0.01 -13.28
CA ASP A 69 -1.20 -1.08 -12.34
C ASP A 69 -2.46 -1.82 -11.84
N LEU A 70 -3.49 -1.99 -12.69
CA LEU A 70 -4.69 -2.73 -12.29
C LEU A 70 -4.45 -4.23 -12.12
N GLU A 71 -3.41 -4.76 -12.77
CA GLU A 71 -2.90 -6.11 -12.54
C GLU A 71 -1.90 -6.11 -11.36
N SER A 72 -2.30 -5.61 -10.18
CA SER A 72 -1.47 -5.85 -9.00
C SER A 72 -1.57 -7.33 -8.61
N TYR A 73 -0.47 -8.05 -8.84
CA TYR A 73 -0.22 -9.42 -8.39
C TYR A 73 0.28 -9.49 -6.94
N GLY A 74 -0.04 -8.47 -6.14
CA GLY A 74 0.41 -8.33 -4.77
C GLY A 74 -0.67 -8.64 -3.73
N ARG A 75 -0.65 -7.85 -2.66
CA ARG A 75 -1.65 -7.82 -1.61
C ARG A 75 -2.81 -6.96 -2.07
N GLY A 76 -4.02 -7.47 -1.90
CA GLY A 76 -5.20 -6.70 -2.26
C GLY A 76 -6.47 -7.25 -1.65
N ILE A 77 -7.49 -6.40 -1.63
CA ILE A 77 -8.84 -6.77 -1.23
C ILE A 77 -9.85 -6.37 -2.30
N TYR A 78 -10.87 -7.19 -2.46
CA TYR A 78 -12.02 -6.92 -3.30
C TYR A 78 -13.30 -7.10 -2.48
N TRP A 79 -14.22 -6.14 -2.58
CA TRP A 79 -15.51 -6.19 -1.89
C TRP A 79 -16.67 -6.45 -2.85
N ASP A 80 -17.40 -7.52 -2.61
CA ASP A 80 -18.70 -7.78 -3.22
C ASP A 80 -19.82 -7.28 -2.32
N ASN A 81 -20.36 -6.11 -2.66
CA ASN A 81 -21.49 -5.51 -1.93
C ASN A 81 -22.79 -6.31 -2.02
N VAL A 82 -22.98 -7.19 -3.01
CA VAL A 82 -24.25 -7.91 -3.20
C VAL A 82 -24.34 -9.08 -2.23
N LYS A 83 -23.25 -9.84 -2.12
CA LYS A 83 -23.17 -10.99 -1.21
C LYS A 83 -22.55 -10.64 0.14
N SER A 84 -22.12 -9.39 0.32
CA SER A 84 -21.34 -8.95 1.48
C SER A 84 -20.11 -9.83 1.72
N HIS A 85 -19.42 -10.19 0.63
CA HIS A 85 -18.20 -10.99 0.69
C HIS A 85 -16.98 -10.09 0.50
N ILE A 86 -15.97 -10.26 1.35
CA ILE A 86 -14.64 -9.71 1.11
C ILE A 86 -13.71 -10.82 0.63
N TYR A 87 -12.93 -10.50 -0.38
CA TYR A 87 -11.88 -11.34 -0.91
C TYR A 87 -10.54 -10.70 -0.56
N LEU A 88 -9.61 -11.50 -0.08
CA LEU A 88 -8.26 -11.10 0.33
C LEU A 88 -7.26 -11.94 -0.44
N CYS A 89 -6.38 -11.30 -1.19
CA CYS A 89 -5.28 -11.95 -1.88
C CYS A 89 -3.96 -11.46 -1.30
N LYS A 90 -3.05 -12.42 -1.06
CA LYS A 90 -1.73 -12.17 -0.46
C LYS A 90 -0.62 -12.80 -1.32
N ASN A 91 -0.72 -12.61 -2.63
CA ASN A 91 0.20 -13.27 -3.53
C ASN A 91 1.57 -12.57 -3.52
N LYS A 92 2.64 -13.33 -3.32
CA LYS A 92 4.02 -12.91 -3.49
C LYS A 92 4.64 -13.91 -4.44
N HIS A 93 4.50 -13.70 -5.76
CA HIS A 93 5.22 -14.30 -6.90
C HIS A 93 5.82 -15.73 -6.81
N VAL A 94 5.36 -16.62 -5.93
CA VAL A 94 6.03 -17.90 -5.65
C VAL A 94 5.04 -19.06 -5.76
N GLU A 95 5.46 -20.09 -6.48
CA GLU A 95 4.78 -21.40 -6.51
C GLU A 95 4.69 -21.94 -5.09
N SER A 96 3.47 -22.22 -4.62
CA SER A 96 3.25 -22.72 -3.28
C SER A 96 1.99 -23.58 -3.24
N ASN A 97 1.98 -24.57 -2.35
CA ASN A 97 0.82 -25.45 -2.17
C ASN A 97 -0.24 -24.84 -1.25
N ARG A 98 -0.14 -23.53 -0.94
CA ARG A 98 -1.09 -22.79 -0.12
C ARG A 98 -1.90 -21.84 -0.98
N ALA A 99 -3.17 -21.65 -0.64
CA ALA A 99 -4.01 -20.68 -1.33
C ALA A 99 -3.45 -19.25 -1.21
N ALA A 100 -3.43 -18.53 -2.32
CA ALA A 100 -3.01 -17.12 -2.36
C ALA A 100 -4.17 -16.18 -1.99
N CYS A 101 -5.40 -16.59 -2.27
CA CYS A 101 -6.61 -15.81 -2.01
C CYS A 101 -7.58 -16.53 -1.08
N TYR A 102 -8.32 -15.74 -0.32
CA TYR A 102 -9.27 -16.17 0.70
C TYR A 102 -10.54 -15.32 0.58
N THR A 103 -11.66 -15.84 1.05
CA THR A 103 -12.92 -15.12 1.13
C THR A 103 -13.49 -15.17 2.54
N SER A 104 -14.21 -14.13 2.92
CA SER A 104 -14.88 -13.99 4.21
C SER A 104 -16.27 -13.40 4.01
N LYS A 105 -17.23 -13.86 4.83
CA LYS A 105 -18.61 -13.35 4.88
C LYS A 105 -18.94 -12.61 6.18
N ASP A 106 -17.99 -12.57 7.12
CA ASP A 106 -18.19 -12.05 8.48
C ASP A 106 -17.14 -10.98 8.82
N ASN A 107 -16.89 -10.07 7.87
CA ASN A 107 -15.96 -8.95 8.04
C ASN A 107 -14.54 -9.37 8.47
N GLY A 108 -14.07 -10.50 7.93
CA GLY A 108 -12.72 -11.00 8.09
C GLY A 108 -12.49 -11.73 9.41
N ILE A 109 -13.55 -12.12 10.13
CA ILE A 109 -13.41 -12.95 11.34
C ILE A 109 -13.01 -14.37 10.94
N LYS A 110 -13.62 -14.93 9.89
CA LYS A 110 -13.30 -16.26 9.34
C LYS A 110 -12.98 -16.18 7.86
N TRP A 111 -11.90 -16.86 7.48
CA TRP A 111 -11.44 -16.92 6.10
C TRP A 111 -11.54 -18.33 5.54
N ALA A 112 -12.18 -18.47 4.39
CA ALA A 112 -12.17 -19.69 3.58
C ALA A 112 -11.16 -19.54 2.44
N ALA A 113 -10.31 -20.53 2.24
CA ALA A 113 -9.36 -20.55 1.14
C ALA A 113 -10.09 -20.68 -0.21
N LEU A 114 -9.65 -19.91 -1.21
CA LEU A 114 -10.03 -20.16 -2.59
C LEU A 114 -9.16 -21.27 -3.20
N ASP A 115 -9.52 -21.70 -4.41
CA ASP A 115 -8.77 -22.69 -5.17
C ASP A 115 -7.30 -22.28 -5.35
N LEU A 116 -6.39 -23.27 -5.34
CA LEU A 116 -4.94 -23.05 -5.43
C LEU A 116 -4.50 -22.38 -6.74
N SER A 117 -5.30 -22.50 -7.79
CA SER A 117 -5.08 -21.86 -9.09
C SER A 117 -5.34 -20.35 -9.05
N VAL A 118 -6.07 -19.83 -8.06
CA VAL A 118 -6.40 -18.41 -7.95
C VAL A 118 -5.22 -17.63 -7.39
N GLY A 119 -4.65 -16.75 -8.23
CA GLY A 119 -3.54 -15.89 -7.87
C GLY A 119 -3.96 -14.51 -7.35
N SER A 120 -4.98 -13.90 -7.96
CA SER A 120 -5.53 -12.60 -7.54
C SER A 120 -6.99 -12.48 -7.99
N VAL A 121 -7.88 -12.01 -7.13
CA VAL A 121 -9.29 -11.78 -7.49
C VAL A 121 -9.42 -10.39 -8.10
N LEU A 122 -9.94 -10.30 -9.32
CA LEU A 122 -10.14 -9.04 -10.04
C LEU A 122 -11.47 -8.40 -9.68
N GLY A 123 -12.51 -9.24 -9.52
CA GLY A 123 -13.83 -8.82 -9.11
C GLY A 123 -14.93 -9.37 -10.01
N HIS A 124 -16.15 -8.92 -9.75
CA HIS A 124 -17.30 -9.28 -10.56
C HIS A 124 -17.45 -8.35 -11.77
N ASP A 125 -17.86 -8.93 -12.88
CA ASP A 125 -18.39 -8.22 -14.04
C ASP A 125 -19.71 -7.53 -13.66
N VAL A 126 -19.86 -6.27 -14.06
CA VAL A 126 -21.01 -5.43 -13.70
C VAL A 126 -22.32 -5.85 -14.37
N LEU A 127 -22.25 -6.54 -15.51
CA LEU A 127 -23.40 -6.95 -16.33
C LEU A 127 -23.92 -8.32 -15.91
N ASN A 128 -23.06 -9.35 -15.96
CA ASN A 128 -23.47 -10.74 -15.73
C ASN A 128 -23.17 -11.25 -14.32
N ARG A 129 -22.42 -10.47 -13.51
CA ARG A 129 -22.07 -10.81 -12.14
C ARG A 129 -21.22 -12.08 -12.02
N ASP A 130 -20.52 -12.45 -13.07
CA ASP A 130 -19.50 -13.50 -13.02
C ASP A 130 -18.25 -13.00 -12.31
N LEU A 131 -17.63 -13.85 -11.49
CA LEU A 131 -16.43 -13.52 -10.74
C LEU A 131 -15.18 -13.89 -11.54
N TYR A 132 -14.26 -12.95 -11.67
CA TYR A 132 -13.02 -13.12 -12.40
C TYR A 132 -11.81 -13.00 -11.50
N ALA A 133 -10.77 -13.74 -11.86
CA ALA A 133 -9.49 -13.76 -11.19
C ALA A 133 -8.36 -13.94 -12.19
N VAL A 134 -7.14 -13.67 -11.76
CA VAL A 134 -5.95 -14.10 -12.47
C VAL A 134 -5.47 -15.41 -11.90
N HIS A 135 -5.04 -16.31 -12.78
CA HIS A 135 -4.41 -17.56 -12.38
C HIS A 135 -3.05 -17.31 -11.71
N ARG A 136 -2.64 -18.23 -10.85
CA ARG A 136 -1.40 -18.15 -10.07
C ARG A 136 -0.14 -18.07 -10.91
N ASN A 137 -0.14 -18.68 -12.09
CA ASN A 137 0.96 -18.60 -13.07
C ASN A 137 1.05 -17.24 -13.78
N GLN A 138 0.09 -16.32 -13.56
CA GLN A 138 0.08 -14.96 -14.11
C GLN A 138 0.03 -14.88 -15.63
N LYS A 139 -0.39 -15.96 -16.30
CA LYS A 139 -0.42 -16.06 -17.77
C LYS A 139 -1.83 -16.12 -18.35
N LEU A 140 -2.82 -16.44 -17.52
CA LEU A 140 -4.21 -16.61 -17.94
C LEU A 140 -5.19 -16.11 -16.88
N TYR A 141 -6.40 -15.84 -17.34
CA TYR A 141 -7.52 -15.42 -16.52
C TYR A 141 -8.43 -16.57 -16.19
N LEU A 142 -9.10 -16.46 -15.05
CA LEU A 142 -10.05 -17.44 -14.54
C LEU A 142 -11.42 -16.80 -14.38
N LYS A 143 -12.45 -17.58 -14.70
CA LYS A 143 -13.85 -17.28 -14.43
C LYS A 143 -14.40 -18.31 -13.46
N PHE A 144 -15.09 -17.86 -12.42
CA PHE A 144 -15.77 -18.77 -11.49
C PHE A 144 -17.10 -19.22 -12.06
N HIS A 145 -17.30 -20.52 -12.19
CA HIS A 145 -18.55 -21.11 -12.65
C HIS A 145 -19.40 -21.53 -11.45
N SER A 146 -20.49 -20.80 -11.20
CA SER A 146 -21.35 -21.01 -10.02
C SER A 146 -21.98 -22.40 -9.93
N THR A 147 -22.46 -22.96 -11.05
CA THR A 147 -23.12 -24.27 -11.07
C THR A 147 -22.19 -25.42 -10.70
N TYR A 148 -20.96 -25.42 -11.21
CA TYR A 148 -19.96 -26.44 -10.93
C TYR A 148 -19.07 -26.11 -9.73
N ASN A 149 -19.24 -24.92 -9.15
CA ASN A 149 -18.46 -24.42 -8.03
C ASN A 149 -16.93 -24.52 -8.27
N THR A 150 -16.49 -24.21 -9.50
CA THR A 150 -15.10 -24.37 -9.95
C THR A 150 -14.61 -23.19 -10.79
N TRP A 151 -13.30 -23.03 -10.89
CA TRP A 151 -12.65 -22.02 -11.72
C TRP A 151 -12.31 -22.58 -13.09
N LEU A 152 -12.70 -21.87 -14.13
CA LEU A 152 -12.44 -22.22 -15.52
C LEU A 152 -11.46 -21.21 -16.12
N ALA A 153 -10.46 -21.71 -16.85
CA ALA A 153 -9.58 -20.86 -17.63
C ALA A 153 -10.35 -20.23 -18.80
N ILE A 154 -10.14 -18.93 -19.01
CA ILE A 154 -10.61 -18.21 -20.19
C ILE A 154 -9.42 -17.70 -20.99
N THR A 155 -9.63 -17.43 -22.27
CA THR A 155 -8.54 -16.93 -23.11
C THR A 155 -8.22 -15.47 -22.77
N ASN A 156 -6.97 -15.07 -22.96
CA ASN A 156 -6.56 -13.68 -22.76
C ASN A 156 -7.30 -12.72 -23.72
N GLU A 157 -7.67 -13.20 -24.90
CA GLU A 157 -8.46 -12.44 -25.87
C GLU A 157 -9.89 -12.23 -25.38
N GLU A 158 -10.55 -13.28 -24.89
CA GLU A 158 -11.90 -13.19 -24.29
C GLU A 158 -11.91 -12.21 -23.12
N PHE A 159 -10.93 -12.29 -22.21
CA PHE A 159 -10.85 -11.38 -21.07
C PHE A 159 -10.68 -9.92 -21.53
N LYS A 160 -9.74 -9.65 -22.44
CA LYS A 160 -9.46 -8.28 -22.92
C LYS A 160 -10.64 -7.67 -23.68
N ASN A 161 -11.28 -8.46 -24.53
CA ASN A 161 -12.33 -7.95 -25.41
C ASN A 161 -13.67 -7.82 -24.70
N ASN A 162 -13.99 -8.72 -23.76
CA ASN A 162 -15.35 -8.85 -23.22
C ASN A 162 -15.47 -8.58 -21.72
N VAL A 163 -14.38 -8.68 -20.94
CA VAL A 163 -14.45 -8.64 -19.46
C VAL A 163 -13.78 -7.39 -18.89
N LEU A 164 -12.60 -7.01 -19.40
CA LEU A 164 -11.75 -5.96 -18.83
C LEU A 164 -12.50 -4.63 -18.59
N ALA A 165 -13.32 -4.22 -19.56
CA ALA A 165 -14.09 -2.98 -19.49
C ALA A 165 -15.29 -3.05 -18.51
N ASN A 166 -15.72 -4.26 -18.16
CA ASN A 166 -16.92 -4.53 -17.36
C ASN A 166 -16.60 -4.85 -15.89
N ILE A 167 -15.34 -4.85 -15.48
CA ILE A 167 -14.98 -5.02 -14.06
C ILE A 167 -15.12 -3.69 -13.31
N ASP A 168 -15.77 -3.71 -12.14
CA ASP A 168 -15.77 -2.55 -11.24
C ASP A 168 -14.47 -2.47 -10.43
N TRP A 169 -13.46 -1.89 -11.09
CA TRP A 169 -12.13 -1.70 -10.54
C TRP A 169 -12.09 -0.82 -9.29
N LYS A 170 -13.13 -0.02 -9.00
CA LYS A 170 -13.17 0.82 -7.80
C LYS A 170 -13.27 0.00 -6.52
N ARG A 171 -13.79 -1.22 -6.64
CA ARG A 171 -13.98 -2.18 -5.52
C ARG A 171 -12.75 -3.03 -5.25
N LEU A 172 -11.81 -3.08 -6.19
CA LEU A 172 -10.51 -3.68 -6.00
C LEU A 172 -9.58 -2.62 -5.39
N LYS A 173 -8.87 -3.00 -4.33
CA LYS A 173 -7.89 -2.14 -3.67
C LYS A 173 -6.61 -2.91 -3.44
N THR A 174 -5.55 -2.40 -4.05
CA THR A 174 -4.19 -2.87 -3.85
C THR A 174 -3.66 -2.34 -2.51
N LEU A 175 -3.02 -3.22 -1.73
CA LEU A 175 -2.53 -2.96 -0.38
C LEU A 175 -1.03 -3.30 -0.26
N ASP A 176 -0.25 -2.92 -1.27
CA ASP A 176 1.20 -3.24 -1.38
C ASP A 176 2.14 -2.22 -0.72
N SER A 177 1.60 -1.22 -0.01
CA SER A 177 2.40 -0.20 0.66
C SER A 177 2.87 -0.64 2.05
N TYR A 178 3.98 -0.06 2.50
CA TYR A 178 4.45 -0.18 3.88
C TYR A 178 3.62 0.66 4.87
N PHE A 179 2.88 1.64 4.36
CA PHE A 179 2.10 2.57 5.17
C PHE A 179 0.62 2.18 5.21
N ASP A 180 -0.08 2.68 6.24
CA ASP A 180 -1.52 2.49 6.40
C ASP A 180 -2.30 3.05 5.20
N GLN A 181 -3.06 2.18 4.54
CA GLN A 181 -3.97 2.50 3.45
C GLN A 181 -5.40 2.21 3.88
N GLU A 182 -6.13 3.25 4.26
CA GLU A 182 -7.54 3.14 4.63
C GLU A 182 -8.43 3.12 3.40
N VAL A 183 -9.40 2.21 3.39
CA VAL A 183 -10.45 2.12 2.37
C VAL A 183 -11.79 1.86 3.04
N THR A 184 -12.85 2.44 2.48
CA THR A 184 -14.21 2.23 2.96
C THR A 184 -14.95 1.29 2.02
N PHE A 185 -15.55 0.25 2.57
CA PHE A 185 -16.43 -0.67 1.84
C PHE A 185 -17.75 -0.79 2.59
N GLY A 186 -18.83 -0.35 1.94
CA GLY A 186 -20.14 -0.23 2.60
C GLY A 186 -20.06 0.77 3.76
N THR A 187 -20.53 0.36 4.94
CA THR A 187 -20.47 1.16 6.17
C THR A 187 -19.20 0.92 6.98
N HIS A 188 -18.33 0.03 6.52
CA HIS A 188 -17.16 -0.43 7.26
C HIS A 188 -15.86 0.13 6.72
N TYR A 189 -14.86 0.19 7.61
CA TYR A 189 -13.53 0.71 7.28
C TYR A 189 -12.51 -0.42 7.36
N TRP A 190 -11.63 -0.43 6.38
CA TRP A 190 -10.53 -1.37 6.25
C TRP A 190 -9.22 -0.61 6.16
N MET A 191 -8.16 -1.20 6.70
CA MET A 191 -6.82 -0.64 6.59
C MET A 191 -5.83 -1.75 6.28
N GLY A 192 -5.03 -1.56 5.24
CA GLY A 192 -3.91 -2.44 4.92
C GLY A 192 -2.58 -1.72 5.13
N ASN A 193 -1.61 -2.42 5.72
CA ASN A 193 -0.24 -1.92 5.88
C ASN A 193 0.78 -3.06 5.69
N ASP A 194 2.03 -2.87 6.12
CA ASP A 194 3.09 -3.87 6.03
C ASP A 194 2.82 -5.16 6.82
N ASN A 195 2.03 -5.07 7.90
CA ASN A 195 1.78 -6.13 8.88
C ASN A 195 0.54 -6.98 8.55
N GLY A 196 -0.54 -6.34 8.11
CA GLY A 196 -1.77 -7.07 7.85
C GLY A 196 -2.92 -6.25 7.27
N LEU A 197 -4.08 -6.88 7.30
CA LEU A 197 -5.38 -6.26 7.05
C LEU A 197 -6.11 -6.06 8.38
N TYR A 198 -6.64 -4.87 8.57
CA TYR A 198 -7.35 -4.42 9.75
C TYR A 198 -8.76 -3.96 9.38
N PHE A 199 -9.67 -4.05 10.34
CA PHE A 199 -11.08 -3.70 10.22
C PHE A 199 -11.52 -2.85 11.40
N ARG A 200 -12.39 -1.87 11.18
CA ARG A 200 -13.15 -1.20 12.24
C ARG A 200 -14.59 -0.95 11.80
N GLU A 201 -15.51 -0.98 12.78
CA GLU A 201 -16.95 -0.85 12.54
C GLU A 201 -17.35 0.60 12.22
N SER A 202 -16.73 1.57 12.89
CA SER A 202 -17.03 3.00 12.80
C SER A 202 -15.74 3.83 12.73
N THR A 203 -15.86 5.12 12.43
CA THR A 203 -14.73 6.07 12.36
C THR A 203 -13.91 6.12 13.64
N ASP A 204 -14.57 6.05 14.80
CA ASP A 204 -13.96 6.15 16.13
C ASP A 204 -13.68 4.78 16.76
N GLY A 205 -13.93 3.70 16.00
CA GLY A 205 -13.70 2.32 16.44
C GLY A 205 -12.22 1.95 16.48
N ILE A 206 -11.91 0.92 17.26
CA ILE A 206 -10.56 0.34 17.35
C ILE A 206 -10.29 -0.54 16.12
N TRP A 207 -9.09 -0.42 15.57
CA TRP A 207 -8.62 -1.30 14.50
C TRP A 207 -8.39 -2.73 15.01
N LEU A 208 -9.13 -3.68 14.44
CA LEU A 208 -8.99 -5.11 14.71
C LEU A 208 -8.26 -5.78 13.56
N GLN A 209 -7.14 -6.44 13.83
CA GLN A 209 -6.42 -7.20 12.81
C GLN A 209 -7.26 -8.42 12.39
N ARG A 210 -7.57 -8.53 11.08
CA ARG A 210 -8.35 -9.62 10.49
C ARG A 210 -7.50 -10.63 9.74
N ALA A 211 -6.38 -10.18 9.19
CA ALA A 211 -5.43 -11.06 8.53
C ALA A 211 -4.01 -10.53 8.71
N LYS A 212 -3.06 -11.45 8.83
CA LYS A 212 -1.63 -11.17 8.71
C LYS A 212 -1.17 -11.57 7.33
N TRP A 213 -0.29 -10.79 6.72
CA TRP A 213 0.26 -11.15 5.41
C TRP A 213 1.11 -12.41 5.48
N ILE A 214 1.95 -12.47 6.52
CA ILE A 214 2.99 -13.47 6.82
C ILE A 214 3.90 -13.75 5.61
N VAL A 215 5.14 -13.30 5.79
CA VAL A 215 6.36 -13.68 5.05
C VAL A 215 6.66 -15.14 5.30
#